data_AF-K1SIN5-F1
#
_entry.id   AF-K1SIN5-F1
#
_cell.length_a   1.000
_cell.length_b   1.000
_cell.length_c   1.000
_cell.angle_alpha   90.00
_cell.angle_beta   90.00
_cell.angle_gamma   90.00
#
_symmetry.space_group_name_H-M   'P 1'
#
loop_
_entity.id
_entity.type
_entity.pdbx_description
1 polymer ?
#
loop_
_entity_poly.entity_id
_entity_poly.type
_entity_poly.pdbx_seq_one_letter_code
_entity_poly.pdbx_strand_id
1 'polypeptide(L)'
;WSVEAPLSPSLASCTGYLPGGIAWYRKHFAVTDSAARHYIYFEGVYNRSEVYLNGHLLGCRPNGYVSFLYDMTPYLQPGDNVLAVRVDHSRYADSRWYTGSGIYRDVWIVSAPEIHFAQWGTACRVESLTDRRALLAVDYALERHVPATDRLEVAVTLRDADGVEVASARQRIGAGDADSLGGTLRLRLNNPHRWNLDDPYLYTLQADLLRNGERIDGCSFRTGLRTLTFDPDRGFALNGRWMKVKGVCLHHDAGVLGAAVPPEVWRRRLENLRGIGVNAIRMSHNPQAPVVYDLCDELGLLVMDEASDEWEFPKRKWIEGWNVGTPGFDGSYDFFEEWIERDVTDMVRRDRNHPSVFLWSIGNEVDYPNDPYSHPILDGSKINQPMF
;
A
#
# COMPACT_ATOMS: atom_id res chain seq x y z
N TRP A 1 -0.47 -18.88 8.02
CA TRP A 1 -0.43 -20.17 8.70
C TRP A 1 0.74 -20.31 9.69
N SER A 2 1.91 -19.71 9.45
CA SER A 2 3.11 -19.93 10.30
C SER A 2 2.89 -19.80 11.81
N VAL A 3 2.11 -18.81 12.26
CA VAL A 3 1.83 -18.57 13.69
C VAL A 3 1.08 -19.72 14.38
N GLU A 4 0.43 -20.59 13.62
CA GLU A 4 -0.29 -21.76 14.14
C GLU A 4 0.65 -22.94 14.41
N ALA A 5 1.88 -22.89 13.92
CA ALA A 5 2.89 -23.92 14.13
C ALA A 5 3.63 -23.75 15.47
N PRO A 6 4.15 -24.84 16.06
CA PRO A 6 4.98 -24.73 17.25
C PRO A 6 6.32 -24.04 16.93
N LEU A 7 6.78 -23.20 17.85
CA LEU A 7 8.15 -22.66 17.82
C LEU A 7 9.16 -23.81 17.90
N SER A 8 10.23 -23.74 17.10
CA SER A 8 11.31 -24.74 17.16
C SER A 8 12.69 -24.09 17.08
N PRO A 9 13.62 -24.40 18.00
CA PRO A 9 14.99 -23.90 17.94
C PRO A 9 15.79 -24.43 16.74
N SER A 10 15.25 -25.43 16.01
CA SER A 10 15.83 -25.92 14.75
C SER A 10 15.51 -25.05 13.54
N LEU A 11 14.66 -24.03 13.70
CA LEU A 11 14.26 -23.09 12.66
C LEU A 11 15.07 -21.79 12.76
N ALA A 12 14.98 -20.96 11.73
CA ALA A 12 15.77 -19.76 11.59
C ALA A 12 15.43 -18.71 12.67
N SER A 13 16.47 -18.16 13.30
CA SER A 13 16.37 -17.09 14.30
C SER A 13 15.80 -15.81 13.70
N CYS A 14 16.25 -15.42 12.50
CA CYS A 14 15.84 -14.18 11.84
C CYS A 14 14.34 -14.06 11.57
N THR A 15 13.63 -15.19 11.42
CA THR A 15 12.17 -15.21 11.22
C THR A 15 11.41 -15.73 12.45
N GLY A 16 12.03 -15.67 13.63
CA GLY A 16 11.34 -15.93 14.90
C GLY A 16 11.04 -17.40 15.18
N TYR A 17 11.86 -18.33 14.67
CA TYR A 17 11.75 -19.77 14.95
C TYR A 17 10.41 -20.41 14.54
N LEU A 18 9.74 -19.82 13.54
CA LEU A 18 8.50 -20.33 12.96
C LEU A 18 8.73 -20.79 11.50
N PRO A 19 8.00 -21.82 11.04
CA PRO A 19 8.22 -22.38 9.71
C PRO A 19 7.54 -21.54 8.63
N GLY A 20 7.99 -21.71 7.40
CA GLY A 20 7.26 -21.31 6.19
C GLY A 20 6.66 -22.53 5.50
N GLY A 21 7.10 -22.76 4.26
CA GLY A 21 6.70 -23.89 3.42
C GLY A 21 5.84 -23.47 2.23
N ILE A 22 5.28 -24.46 1.55
CA ILE A 22 4.36 -24.26 0.44
C ILE A 22 2.94 -24.53 0.92
N ALA A 23 2.02 -23.62 0.66
CA ALA A 23 0.59 -23.85 0.90
C ALA A 23 -0.26 -23.51 -0.31
N TRP A 24 -1.46 -24.08 -0.31
CA TRP A 24 -2.50 -23.82 -1.28
C TRP A 24 -3.76 -23.35 -0.57
N TYR A 25 -4.31 -22.24 -1.04
CA TYR A 25 -5.65 -21.77 -0.69
C TYR A 25 -6.57 -22.08 -1.86
N ARG A 26 -7.78 -22.58 -1.57
CA ARG A 26 -8.80 -22.85 -2.59
C ARG A 26 -10.15 -22.31 -2.16
N LYS A 27 -10.85 -21.64 -3.06
CA LYS A 27 -12.19 -21.10 -2.80
C LYS A 27 -13.11 -21.35 -4.00
N HIS A 28 -14.24 -21.98 -3.71
CA HIS A 28 -15.36 -22.11 -4.64
C HIS A 28 -16.24 -20.87 -4.53
N PHE A 29 -16.69 -20.32 -5.65
CA PHE A 29 -17.59 -19.17 -5.69
C PHE A 29 -18.40 -19.15 -7.00
N ALA A 30 -19.52 -18.46 -6.99
CA ALA A 30 -20.28 -18.14 -8.20
C ALA A 30 -20.32 -16.63 -8.40
N VAL A 31 -20.18 -16.19 -9.65
CA VAL A 31 -20.42 -14.78 -10.01
C VAL A 31 -21.92 -14.60 -10.15
N THR A 32 -22.49 -13.74 -9.32
CA THR A 32 -23.95 -13.50 -9.25
C THR A 32 -24.38 -12.16 -9.81
N ASP A 33 -23.43 -11.27 -10.12
CA ASP A 33 -23.70 -9.99 -10.77
C ASP A 33 -23.61 -10.10 -12.30
N SER A 34 -23.98 -9.01 -12.99
CA SER A 34 -23.94 -8.90 -14.45
C SER A 34 -22.88 -7.92 -14.93
N ALA A 35 -21.82 -7.70 -14.15
CA ALA A 35 -20.73 -6.83 -14.56
C ALA A 35 -19.99 -7.41 -15.77
N ALA A 36 -19.42 -6.55 -16.59
CA ALA A 36 -18.71 -6.97 -17.80
C ALA A 36 -17.31 -7.48 -17.49
N ARG A 37 -16.70 -6.99 -16.41
CA ARG A 37 -15.32 -7.26 -16.01
C ARG A 37 -15.29 -7.66 -14.53
N HIS A 38 -14.42 -8.61 -14.22
CA HIS A 38 -14.17 -9.06 -12.85
C HIS A 38 -12.67 -9.20 -12.61
N TYR A 39 -12.21 -8.67 -11.49
CA TYR A 39 -10.82 -8.72 -11.07
C TYR A 39 -10.70 -9.31 -9.67
N ILE A 40 -9.56 -9.91 -9.36
CA ILE A 40 -9.19 -10.34 -8.01
C ILE A 40 -8.09 -9.44 -7.47
N TYR A 41 -8.36 -8.79 -6.34
CA TYR A 41 -7.45 -7.86 -5.68
C TYR A 41 -6.94 -8.49 -4.38
N PHE A 42 -5.63 -8.56 -4.21
CA PHE A 42 -4.98 -9.00 -2.99
C PHE A 42 -4.23 -7.83 -2.35
N GLU A 43 -4.48 -7.58 -1.08
CA GLU A 43 -3.76 -6.53 -0.36
C GLU A 43 -2.33 -6.93 0.04
N GLY A 44 -2.06 -8.24 0.13
CA GLY A 44 -0.74 -8.80 0.39
C GLY A 44 -0.77 -10.32 0.60
N VAL A 45 0.19 -11.02 -0.01
CA VAL A 45 0.37 -12.48 0.13
C VAL A 45 1.85 -12.75 0.33
N TYR A 46 2.25 -13.23 1.50
CA TYR A 46 3.66 -13.52 1.80
C TYR A 46 3.96 -15.02 1.56
N ASN A 47 4.73 -15.40 0.55
CA ASN A 47 5.22 -14.64 -0.60
C ASN A 47 5.29 -15.56 -1.83
N ARG A 48 5.85 -15.10 -2.96
CA ARG A 48 6.02 -15.90 -4.20
C ARG A 48 4.72 -16.59 -4.60
N SER A 49 3.68 -15.76 -4.69
CA SER A 49 2.33 -16.22 -4.92
C SER A 49 2.06 -16.44 -6.41
N GLU A 50 1.30 -17.47 -6.72
CA GLU A 50 0.74 -17.77 -8.04
C GLU A 50 -0.76 -17.92 -7.90
N VAL A 51 -1.52 -17.17 -8.69
CA VAL A 51 -2.99 -17.14 -8.62
C VAL A 51 -3.58 -17.81 -9.84
N TYR A 52 -4.47 -18.77 -9.62
CA TYR A 52 -5.15 -19.54 -10.66
C TYR A 52 -6.66 -19.41 -10.54
N LEU A 53 -7.35 -19.35 -11.68
CA LEU A 53 -8.80 -19.47 -11.76
C LEU A 53 -9.17 -20.59 -12.74
N ASN A 54 -9.96 -21.56 -12.28
CA ASN A 54 -10.40 -22.69 -13.10
C ASN A 54 -9.24 -23.43 -13.82
N GLY A 55 -8.07 -23.48 -13.19
CA GLY A 55 -6.85 -24.10 -13.74
C GLY A 55 -5.99 -23.19 -14.61
N HIS A 56 -6.42 -21.97 -14.92
CA HIS A 56 -5.64 -20.98 -15.67
C HIS A 56 -4.82 -20.09 -14.72
N LEU A 57 -3.53 -19.93 -14.98
CA LEU A 57 -2.68 -18.99 -14.27
C LEU A 57 -3.07 -17.55 -14.65
N LEU A 58 -3.49 -16.76 -13.67
CA LEU A 58 -3.76 -15.33 -13.83
C LEU A 58 -2.47 -14.50 -13.77
N GLY A 59 -1.57 -14.88 -12.86
CA GLY A 59 -0.30 -14.19 -12.69
C GLY A 59 0.45 -14.63 -11.43
N CYS A 60 1.65 -14.07 -11.27
CA CYS A 60 2.50 -14.25 -10.10
C CYS A 60 2.86 -12.90 -9.46
N ARG A 61 3.09 -12.92 -8.15
CA ARG A 61 3.64 -11.77 -7.40
C ARG A 61 4.67 -12.29 -6.38
N PRO A 62 5.97 -12.02 -6.59
CA PRO A 62 7.02 -12.50 -5.69
C PRO A 62 7.06 -11.74 -4.36
N ASN A 63 6.89 -10.42 -4.41
CA ASN A 63 6.91 -9.56 -3.23
C ASN A 63 5.76 -9.89 -2.26
N GLY A 64 6.09 -10.05 -0.99
CA GLY A 64 5.15 -10.43 0.06
C GLY A 64 4.31 -9.28 0.63
N TYR A 65 4.62 -8.03 0.29
CA TYR A 65 4.08 -6.84 0.96
C TYR A 65 3.26 -5.92 0.06
N VAL A 66 3.48 -5.96 -1.25
CA VAL A 66 2.81 -5.05 -2.19
C VAL A 66 1.48 -5.67 -2.66
N SER A 67 0.44 -4.85 -2.70
CA SER A 67 -0.88 -5.27 -3.19
C SER A 67 -0.89 -5.48 -4.71
N PHE A 68 -1.80 -6.31 -5.24
CA PHE A 68 -1.86 -6.61 -6.68
C PHE A 68 -3.27 -7.00 -7.14
N LEU A 69 -3.51 -6.84 -8.45
CA LEU A 69 -4.78 -7.11 -9.11
C LEU A 69 -4.57 -7.98 -10.35
N TYR A 70 -5.45 -8.95 -10.59
CA TYR A 70 -5.51 -9.69 -11.86
C TYR A 70 -6.91 -9.67 -12.47
N ASP A 71 -6.99 -9.54 -13.79
CA ASP A 71 -8.22 -9.73 -14.55
C ASP A 71 -8.60 -11.22 -14.57
N MET A 72 -9.78 -11.53 -14.05
CA MET A 72 -10.36 -12.88 -14.03
C MET A 72 -11.34 -13.11 -15.17
N THR A 73 -11.80 -12.03 -15.83
CA THR A 73 -12.91 -12.05 -16.79
C THR A 73 -12.78 -13.15 -17.84
N PRO A 74 -11.61 -13.37 -18.49
CA PRO A 74 -11.49 -14.36 -19.55
C PRO A 74 -11.62 -15.82 -19.10
N TYR A 75 -11.49 -16.09 -17.80
CA TYR A 75 -11.41 -17.45 -17.25
C TYR A 75 -12.59 -17.82 -16.35
N LEU A 76 -13.54 -16.90 -16.18
CA LEU A 76 -14.79 -17.17 -15.46
C LEU A 76 -15.69 -18.11 -16.26
N GLN A 77 -16.37 -19.00 -15.54
CA GLN A 77 -17.36 -19.91 -16.10
C GLN A 77 -18.73 -19.73 -15.42
N PRO A 78 -19.84 -20.06 -16.11
CA PRO A 78 -21.16 -20.06 -15.49
C PRO A 78 -21.22 -21.00 -14.28
N GLY A 79 -21.83 -20.56 -13.19
CA GLY A 79 -21.97 -21.36 -11.98
C GLY A 79 -20.70 -21.36 -11.12
N ASP A 80 -20.22 -22.56 -10.77
CA ASP A 80 -19.12 -22.73 -9.82
C ASP A 80 -17.76 -22.41 -10.45
N ASN A 81 -16.99 -21.55 -9.80
CA ASN A 81 -15.63 -21.17 -10.16
C ASN A 81 -14.69 -21.52 -9.01
N VAL A 82 -13.47 -21.97 -9.35
CA VAL A 82 -12.46 -22.35 -8.36
C VAL A 82 -11.25 -21.43 -8.46
N LEU A 83 -11.09 -20.57 -7.47
CA LEU A 83 -9.86 -19.82 -7.25
C LEU A 83 -8.87 -20.71 -6.49
N ALA A 84 -7.62 -20.78 -6.94
CA ALA A 84 -6.54 -21.43 -6.24
C ALA A 84 -5.34 -20.50 -6.15
N VAL A 85 -4.75 -20.36 -4.96
CA VAL A 85 -3.55 -19.55 -4.73
C VAL A 85 -2.47 -20.44 -4.15
N ARG A 86 -1.37 -20.60 -4.89
CA ARG A 86 -0.15 -21.22 -4.37
C ARG A 86 0.71 -20.14 -3.73
N VAL A 87 1.21 -20.42 -2.54
CA VAL A 87 2.15 -19.55 -1.82
C VAL A 87 3.40 -20.37 -1.53
N ASP A 88 4.54 -19.92 -2.03
CA ASP A 88 5.83 -20.60 -1.88
C ASP A 88 6.76 -19.82 -0.95
N HIS A 89 6.62 -20.06 0.34
CA HIS A 89 7.52 -19.58 1.37
C HIS A 89 8.47 -20.71 1.82
N SER A 90 8.90 -21.59 0.90
CA SER A 90 9.89 -22.64 1.18
C SER A 90 11.23 -22.06 1.64
N ARG A 91 11.57 -20.85 1.17
CA ARG A 91 12.68 -20.02 1.65
C ARG A 91 12.28 -19.26 2.92
N TYR A 92 11.90 -20.00 3.95
CA TYR A 92 11.28 -19.44 5.17
C TYR A 92 12.19 -18.53 6.03
N ALA A 93 13.48 -18.42 5.66
CA ALA A 93 14.48 -17.57 6.30
C ALA A 93 14.86 -16.38 5.39
N ASP A 94 13.97 -15.96 4.48
CA ASP A 94 14.20 -14.89 3.50
C ASP A 94 14.02 -13.47 4.03
N SER A 95 13.89 -13.31 5.35
CA SER A 95 13.68 -12.01 6.00
C SER A 95 14.50 -11.89 7.29
N ARG A 96 14.80 -10.64 7.68
CA ARG A 96 15.50 -10.32 8.94
C ARG A 96 14.55 -10.27 10.14
N TRP A 97 13.24 -10.31 9.90
CA TRP A 97 12.17 -10.32 10.89
C TRP A 97 11.11 -11.37 10.53
N TYR A 98 10.23 -11.68 11.49
CA TYR A 98 9.11 -12.60 11.25
C TYR A 98 8.14 -12.05 10.19
N THR A 99 7.88 -12.84 9.16
CA THR A 99 7.04 -12.46 8.01
C THR A 99 5.64 -13.06 8.08
N GLY A 100 5.53 -14.26 8.66
CA GLY A 100 4.38 -15.12 8.48
C GLY A 100 4.35 -15.79 7.10
N SER A 101 3.28 -16.53 6.82
CA SER A 101 3.09 -17.21 5.53
C SER A 101 1.62 -17.21 5.13
N GLY A 102 1.36 -16.93 3.86
CA GLY A 102 0.05 -17.04 3.24
C GLY A 102 -0.59 -15.71 2.87
N ILE A 103 -1.90 -15.78 2.61
CA ILE A 103 -2.76 -14.62 2.39
C ILE A 103 -3.06 -14.01 3.76
N TYR A 104 -2.35 -12.94 4.12
CA TYR A 104 -2.40 -12.34 5.47
C TYR A 104 -3.12 -10.98 5.51
N ARG A 105 -3.54 -10.48 4.35
CA ARG A 105 -4.39 -9.29 4.20
C ARG A 105 -5.61 -9.60 3.34
N ASP A 106 -6.53 -8.64 3.27
CA ASP A 106 -7.82 -8.85 2.63
C ASP A 106 -7.72 -9.13 1.13
N VAL A 107 -8.75 -9.83 0.63
CA VAL A 107 -8.90 -10.22 -0.77
C VAL A 107 -10.28 -9.81 -1.25
N TRP A 108 -10.34 -9.12 -2.37
CA TRP A 108 -11.57 -8.55 -2.92
C TRP A 108 -11.81 -9.04 -4.34
N ILE A 109 -13.07 -9.34 -4.68
CA ILE A 109 -13.50 -9.43 -6.07
C ILE A 109 -14.02 -8.05 -6.47
N VAL A 110 -13.47 -7.49 -7.53
CA VAL A 110 -13.84 -6.16 -8.05
C VAL A 110 -14.61 -6.35 -9.35
N SER A 111 -15.88 -5.95 -9.35
CA SER A 111 -16.77 -6.00 -10.52
C SER A 111 -16.83 -4.63 -11.19
N ALA A 112 -16.67 -4.57 -12.52
CA ALA A 112 -16.62 -3.32 -13.27
C ALA A 112 -17.30 -3.42 -14.65
N PRO A 113 -17.80 -2.30 -15.21
CA PRO A 113 -18.22 -2.24 -16.62
C PRO A 113 -17.01 -2.28 -17.59
N GLU A 114 -17.28 -2.36 -18.91
CA GLU A 114 -16.24 -2.33 -19.96
C GLU A 114 -15.37 -1.06 -19.98
N ILE A 115 -15.88 0.03 -19.42
CA ILE A 115 -15.16 1.30 -19.28
C ILE A 115 -15.29 1.74 -17.83
N HIS A 116 -14.19 1.74 -17.10
CA HIS A 116 -14.14 1.96 -15.66
C HIS A 116 -12.88 2.72 -15.25
N PHE A 117 -12.79 3.19 -14.02
CA PHE A 117 -11.55 3.74 -13.47
C PHE A 117 -10.49 2.65 -13.34
N ALA A 118 -9.27 2.93 -13.79
CA ALA A 118 -8.15 2.05 -13.53
C ALA A 118 -7.95 1.88 -12.02
N GLN A 119 -7.52 0.69 -11.58
CA GLN A 119 -7.21 0.46 -10.16
C GLN A 119 -6.15 1.45 -9.68
N TRP A 120 -6.46 2.16 -8.58
CA TRP A 120 -5.65 3.26 -8.06
C TRP A 120 -5.40 4.41 -9.06
N GLY A 121 -6.22 4.52 -10.09
CA GLY A 121 -6.11 5.52 -11.15
C GLY A 121 -6.48 6.94 -10.71
N THR A 122 -7.23 7.08 -9.62
CA THR A 122 -7.69 8.38 -9.10
C THR A 122 -6.78 8.87 -7.97
N ALA A 123 -6.33 10.13 -8.05
CA ALA A 123 -5.53 10.76 -7.00
C ALA A 123 -5.88 12.21 -6.77
N CYS A 124 -5.80 12.65 -5.52
CA CYS A 124 -6.04 14.03 -5.12
C CYS A 124 -4.74 14.68 -4.64
N ARG A 125 -4.33 15.78 -5.27
CA ARG A 125 -3.18 16.60 -4.84
C ARG A 125 -3.59 18.03 -4.53
N VAL A 126 -3.04 18.58 -3.46
CA VAL A 126 -3.24 19.98 -3.07
C VAL A 126 -2.28 20.86 -3.89
N GLU A 127 -2.80 21.62 -4.87
CA GLU A 127 -1.98 22.56 -5.66
C GLU A 127 -1.67 23.84 -4.88
N SER A 128 -2.63 24.33 -4.09
CA SER A 128 -2.41 25.45 -3.16
C SER A 128 -3.36 25.39 -1.97
N LEU A 129 -2.92 25.84 -0.81
CA LEU A 129 -3.69 25.82 0.44
C LEU A 129 -3.39 27.02 1.32
N THR A 130 -4.41 27.83 1.55
CA THR A 130 -4.45 28.95 2.50
C THR A 130 -5.63 28.76 3.45
N ASP A 131 -5.73 29.56 4.50
CA ASP A 131 -6.84 29.45 5.46
C ASP A 131 -8.19 29.88 4.84
N ARG A 132 -8.18 30.57 3.69
CA ARG A 132 -9.40 31.01 2.99
C ARG A 132 -9.76 30.15 1.80
N ARG A 133 -8.79 29.50 1.16
CA ARG A 133 -8.99 28.80 -0.12
C ARG A 133 -8.02 27.64 -0.27
N ALA A 134 -8.52 26.56 -0.88
CA ALA A 134 -7.72 25.47 -1.43
C ALA A 134 -8.03 25.26 -2.91
N LEU A 135 -7.00 24.90 -3.67
CA LEU A 135 -7.10 24.39 -5.03
C LEU A 135 -6.60 22.95 -5.03
N LEU A 136 -7.46 22.01 -5.41
CA LEU A 136 -7.14 20.60 -5.50
C LEU A 136 -7.12 20.20 -6.97
N ALA A 137 -6.12 19.42 -7.38
CA ALA A 137 -6.14 18.71 -8.64
C ALA A 137 -6.49 17.24 -8.38
N VAL A 138 -7.43 16.72 -9.15
CA VAL A 138 -7.90 15.35 -9.08
C VAL A 138 -7.57 14.68 -10.39
N ASP A 139 -6.50 13.90 -10.37
CA ASP A 139 -6.05 13.10 -11.50
C ASP A 139 -6.89 11.83 -11.55
N TYR A 140 -7.24 11.36 -12.75
CA TYR A 140 -7.92 10.10 -12.95
C TYR A 140 -7.33 9.35 -14.14
N ALA A 141 -7.45 8.03 -14.10
CA ALA A 141 -7.17 7.14 -15.22
C ALA A 141 -8.32 6.15 -15.40
N LEU A 142 -8.63 5.81 -16.65
CA LEU A 142 -9.69 4.90 -17.05
C LEU A 142 -9.09 3.70 -17.79
N GLU A 143 -9.70 2.54 -17.63
CA GLU A 143 -9.54 1.40 -18.53
C GLU A 143 -10.70 1.35 -19.51
N ARG A 144 -10.40 0.97 -20.75
CA ARG A 144 -11.37 0.88 -21.83
C ARG A 144 -11.14 -0.41 -22.60
N HIS A 145 -12.10 -1.33 -22.47
CA HIS A 145 -12.07 -2.64 -23.13
C HIS A 145 -12.91 -2.68 -24.42
N VAL A 146 -13.69 -1.63 -24.69
CA VAL A 146 -14.48 -1.43 -25.92
C VAL A 146 -14.35 0.01 -26.43
N PRO A 147 -14.43 0.28 -27.75
CA PRO A 147 -14.48 1.65 -28.26
C PRO A 147 -15.63 2.43 -27.61
N ALA A 148 -15.36 3.64 -27.12
CA ALA A 148 -16.43 4.51 -26.64
C ALA A 148 -17.02 5.29 -27.81
N THR A 149 -18.24 4.95 -28.19
CA THR A 149 -19.05 5.71 -29.16
C THR A 149 -19.92 6.78 -28.48
N ASP A 150 -20.05 6.71 -27.15
CA ASP A 150 -20.97 7.51 -26.36
C ASP A 150 -20.28 8.70 -25.67
N ARG A 151 -21.09 9.64 -25.19
CA ARG A 151 -20.62 10.78 -24.40
C ARG A 151 -20.24 10.33 -22.99
N LEU A 152 -18.95 10.30 -22.71
CA LEU A 152 -18.39 10.04 -21.38
C LEU A 152 -18.07 11.34 -20.62
N GLU A 153 -18.30 11.34 -19.32
CA GLU A 153 -17.99 12.44 -18.41
C GLU A 153 -17.48 11.89 -17.08
N VAL A 154 -16.41 12.47 -16.54
CA VAL A 154 -15.97 12.23 -15.17
C VAL A 154 -16.50 13.36 -14.30
N ALA A 155 -17.17 13.00 -13.21
CA ALA A 155 -17.66 13.92 -12.20
C ALA A 155 -16.93 13.65 -10.89
N VAL A 156 -16.37 14.69 -10.26
CA VAL A 156 -15.71 14.59 -8.97
C VAL A 156 -16.44 15.47 -7.96
N THR A 157 -16.69 14.91 -6.78
CA THR A 157 -17.35 15.57 -5.65
C THR A 157 -16.48 15.42 -4.41
N LEU A 158 -16.21 16.51 -3.72
CA LEU A 158 -15.58 16.54 -2.39
C LEU A 158 -16.66 16.77 -1.33
N ARG A 159 -16.73 15.88 -0.36
CA ARG A 159 -17.65 15.94 0.77
C ARG A 159 -16.91 16.17 2.08
N ASP A 160 -17.47 16.99 2.94
CA ASP A 160 -16.97 17.22 4.28
C ASP A 160 -17.28 16.03 5.22
N ALA A 161 -16.89 16.14 6.50
CA ALA A 161 -17.06 15.05 7.47
C ALA A 161 -18.53 14.70 7.76
N ASP A 162 -19.46 15.63 7.51
CA ASP A 162 -20.90 15.44 7.64
C ASP A 162 -21.55 14.94 6.34
N GLY A 163 -20.75 14.73 5.28
CA GLY A 163 -21.20 14.25 3.97
C GLY A 163 -21.73 15.35 3.04
N VAL A 164 -21.63 16.62 3.42
CA VAL A 164 -22.08 17.76 2.62
C VAL A 164 -21.08 18.03 1.48
N GLU A 165 -21.61 18.22 0.27
CA GLU A 165 -20.78 18.61 -0.88
C GLU A 165 -20.21 20.03 -0.67
N VAL A 166 -18.88 20.13 -0.68
CA VAL A 166 -18.15 21.39 -0.48
C VAL A 166 -17.41 21.87 -1.74
N ALA A 167 -17.19 20.98 -2.71
CA ALA A 167 -16.67 21.30 -4.03
C ALA A 167 -17.01 20.19 -5.04
N SER A 168 -17.21 20.55 -6.30
CA SER A 168 -17.38 19.59 -7.39
C SER A 168 -16.86 20.12 -8.72
N ALA A 169 -16.53 19.21 -9.62
CA ALA A 169 -16.12 19.50 -11.00
C ALA A 169 -16.55 18.36 -11.93
N ARG A 170 -16.73 18.68 -13.21
CA ARG A 170 -17.06 17.71 -14.27
C ARG A 170 -16.20 17.97 -15.50
N GLN A 171 -15.79 16.90 -16.16
CA GLN A 171 -15.00 16.96 -17.40
C GLN A 171 -15.53 15.94 -18.40
N ARG A 172 -15.85 16.41 -19.62
CA ARG A 172 -16.19 15.53 -20.74
C ARG A 172 -14.92 14.90 -21.30
N ILE A 173 -15.01 13.63 -21.66
CA ILE A 173 -13.93 12.89 -22.30
C ILE A 173 -14.17 12.92 -23.82
N GLY A 174 -13.19 13.38 -24.59
CA GLY A 174 -13.28 13.47 -26.04
C GLY A 174 -13.43 12.10 -26.71
N ALA A 175 -14.25 12.02 -27.75
CA ALA A 175 -14.54 10.77 -28.47
C ALA A 175 -13.40 10.27 -29.40
N GLY A 176 -12.28 11.01 -29.49
CA GLY A 176 -11.20 10.76 -30.45
C GLY A 176 -9.84 10.40 -29.84
N ASP A 177 -9.67 10.52 -28.53
CA ASP A 177 -8.40 10.20 -27.88
C ASP A 177 -8.40 8.73 -27.48
N ALA A 178 -8.06 7.86 -28.42
CA ALA A 178 -7.77 6.45 -28.12
C ALA A 178 -6.65 6.33 -27.07
N ASP A 179 -5.80 7.36 -26.96
CA ASP A 179 -4.64 7.41 -26.06
C ASP A 179 -4.88 8.16 -24.74
N SER A 180 -5.89 9.06 -24.62
CA SER A 180 -6.12 9.80 -23.37
C SER A 180 -7.04 9.02 -22.43
N LEU A 181 -6.49 7.96 -21.84
CA LEU A 181 -7.11 7.16 -20.79
C LEU A 181 -7.02 7.85 -19.40
N GLY A 182 -6.97 9.18 -19.34
CA GLY A 182 -6.87 9.92 -18.09
C GLY A 182 -6.95 11.44 -18.25
N GLY A 183 -7.00 12.15 -17.13
CA GLY A 183 -7.10 13.60 -17.10
C GLY A 183 -7.04 14.17 -15.68
N THR A 184 -7.18 15.49 -15.57
CA THR A 184 -7.13 16.21 -14.30
C THR A 184 -8.28 17.20 -14.19
N LEU A 185 -9.12 17.04 -13.16
CA LEU A 185 -10.12 18.04 -12.77
C LEU A 185 -9.55 18.93 -11.66
N ARG A 186 -10.07 20.16 -11.53
CA ARG A 186 -9.70 21.06 -10.44
C ARG A 186 -10.91 21.42 -9.58
N LEU A 187 -10.78 21.22 -8.28
CA LEU A 187 -11.76 21.60 -7.27
C LEU A 187 -11.31 22.87 -6.54
N ARG A 188 -12.23 23.80 -6.35
CA ARG A 188 -12.00 25.01 -5.55
C ARG A 188 -12.83 24.93 -4.28
N LEU A 189 -12.15 24.99 -3.14
CA LEU A 189 -12.77 24.93 -1.82
C LEU A 189 -12.52 26.26 -1.10
N ASN A 190 -13.57 26.83 -0.51
CA ASN A 190 -13.46 27.99 0.37
C ASN A 190 -13.38 27.53 1.82
N ASN A 191 -12.63 28.27 2.65
CA ASN A 191 -12.43 28.02 4.07
C ASN A 191 -12.09 26.54 4.36
N PRO A 192 -10.99 26.00 3.78
CA PRO A 192 -10.65 24.60 3.93
C PRO A 192 -10.34 24.25 5.39
N HIS A 193 -10.85 23.11 5.85
CA HIS A 193 -10.47 22.49 7.11
C HIS A 193 -9.20 21.66 6.87
N ARG A 194 -8.13 21.98 7.59
CA ARG A 194 -6.84 21.32 7.39
C ARG A 194 -6.75 20.04 8.21
N TRP A 195 -6.16 19.00 7.63
CA TRP A 195 -5.73 17.83 8.38
C TRP A 195 -4.52 18.19 9.26
N ASN A 196 -4.60 17.89 10.56
CA ASN A 196 -3.55 18.06 11.56
C ASN A 196 -3.48 16.82 12.48
N LEU A 197 -2.49 16.76 13.37
CA LEU A 197 -2.31 15.61 14.28
C LEU A 197 -3.29 15.61 15.46
N ASP A 198 -3.67 16.80 15.90
CA ASP A 198 -4.65 17.07 16.96
C ASP A 198 -6.08 17.20 16.40
N ASP A 199 -6.20 17.50 15.12
CA ASP A 199 -7.45 17.64 14.37
C ASP A 199 -7.31 16.97 12.99
N PRO A 200 -7.36 15.62 12.93
CA PRO A 200 -7.15 14.85 11.71
C PRO A 200 -8.38 14.88 10.79
N TYR A 201 -8.74 16.06 10.33
CA TYR A 201 -9.92 16.27 9.50
C TYR A 201 -9.78 15.61 8.12
N LEU A 202 -10.77 14.79 7.78
CA LEU A 202 -10.81 14.02 6.54
C LEU A 202 -12.05 14.37 5.72
N TYR A 203 -11.83 14.71 4.46
CA TYR A 203 -12.86 14.79 3.44
C TYR A 203 -13.06 13.42 2.78
N THR A 204 -14.20 13.22 2.14
CA THR A 204 -14.43 12.11 1.21
C THR A 204 -14.45 12.64 -0.21
N LEU A 205 -13.55 12.15 -1.05
CA LEU A 205 -13.56 12.42 -2.48
C LEU A 205 -14.23 11.26 -3.21
N GLN A 206 -15.27 11.57 -3.97
CA GLN A 206 -15.98 10.64 -4.83
C GLN A 206 -15.74 11.03 -6.30
N ALA A 207 -15.35 10.06 -7.13
CA ALA A 207 -15.25 10.21 -8.57
C ALA A 207 -16.21 9.23 -9.24
N ASP A 208 -17.12 9.75 -10.06
CA ASP A 208 -18.10 8.99 -10.81
C ASP A 208 -17.81 9.09 -12.31
N LEU A 209 -17.88 7.97 -13.01
CA LEU A 209 -17.83 7.91 -14.47
C LEU A 209 -19.26 7.81 -14.99
N LEU A 210 -19.62 8.76 -15.85
CA LEU A 210 -20.95 8.88 -16.42
C LEU A 210 -20.94 8.56 -17.91
N ARG A 211 -21.92 7.79 -18.36
CA ARG A 211 -22.23 7.53 -19.77
C ARG A 211 -23.60 8.09 -20.08
N ASN A 212 -23.68 9.04 -21.01
CA ASN A 212 -24.93 9.71 -21.38
C ASN A 212 -25.69 10.33 -20.18
N GLY A 213 -24.98 10.67 -19.10
CA GLY A 213 -25.54 11.27 -17.88
C GLY A 213 -25.86 10.25 -16.78
N GLU A 214 -25.78 8.95 -17.05
CA GLU A 214 -25.99 7.89 -16.06
C GLU A 214 -24.66 7.38 -15.52
N ARG A 215 -24.58 7.09 -14.22
CA ARG A 215 -23.37 6.55 -13.60
C ARG A 215 -23.15 5.10 -14.03
N ILE A 216 -21.97 4.81 -14.57
CA ILE A 216 -21.56 3.46 -14.95
C ILE A 216 -20.49 2.89 -14.03
N ASP A 217 -19.68 3.74 -13.41
CA ASP A 217 -18.63 3.33 -12.48
C ASP A 217 -18.34 4.45 -11.46
N GLY A 218 -17.60 4.15 -10.40
CA GLY A 218 -17.02 5.18 -9.54
C GLY A 218 -16.16 4.64 -8.42
N CYS A 219 -15.29 5.50 -7.90
CA CYS A 219 -14.45 5.22 -6.74
C CYS A 219 -14.62 6.32 -5.69
N SER A 220 -14.28 5.99 -4.45
CA SER A 220 -14.30 6.93 -3.34
C SER A 220 -13.15 6.64 -2.40
N PHE A 221 -12.51 7.68 -1.87
CA PHE A 221 -11.47 7.57 -0.85
C PHE A 221 -11.48 8.79 0.07
N ARG A 222 -10.89 8.63 1.26
CA ARG A 222 -10.70 9.73 2.20
C ARG A 222 -9.41 10.47 1.87
N THR A 223 -9.40 11.78 2.06
CA THR A 223 -8.21 12.61 1.88
C THR A 223 -8.21 13.79 2.85
N GLY A 224 -7.04 14.38 3.08
CA GLY A 224 -6.85 15.48 4.01
C GLY A 224 -6.05 16.62 3.38
N LEU A 225 -6.37 17.85 3.78
CA LEU A 225 -5.74 19.04 3.23
C LEU A 225 -4.63 19.53 4.16
N ARG A 226 -3.39 19.49 3.70
CA ARG A 226 -2.26 19.98 4.50
C ARG A 226 -1.12 20.51 3.65
N THR A 227 -0.24 21.29 4.27
CA THR A 227 1.08 21.62 3.72
C THR A 227 2.18 20.98 4.55
N LEU A 228 3.24 20.53 3.88
CA LEU A 228 4.46 20.04 4.50
C LEU A 228 5.59 21.01 4.15
N THR A 229 6.49 21.24 5.10
CA THR A 229 7.71 22.01 4.86
C THR A 229 8.87 21.30 5.52
N PHE A 230 9.91 21.05 4.73
CA PHE A 230 11.20 20.57 5.19
C PHE A 230 12.22 21.66 4.93
N ASP A 231 12.89 22.10 5.97
CA ASP A 231 13.87 23.17 5.95
C ASP A 231 15.16 22.65 6.61
N PRO A 232 16.32 22.84 5.98
CA PRO A 232 17.58 22.25 6.45
C PRO A 232 18.00 22.79 7.83
N ASP A 233 17.59 24.01 8.19
CA ASP A 233 18.02 24.67 9.43
C ASP A 233 16.95 24.57 10.53
N ARG A 234 15.67 24.54 10.15
CA ARG A 234 14.52 24.59 11.07
C ARG A 234 13.84 23.23 11.26
N GLY A 235 14.09 22.27 10.38
CA GLY A 235 13.51 20.93 10.42
C GLY A 235 12.17 20.83 9.70
N PHE A 236 11.15 20.29 10.37
CA PHE A 236 9.86 19.97 9.77
C PHE A 236 8.73 20.86 10.30
N ALA A 237 7.83 21.27 9.41
CA ALA A 237 6.57 21.91 9.75
C ALA A 237 5.37 21.28 9.03
N LEU A 238 4.28 21.10 9.78
CA LEU A 238 2.97 20.72 9.28
C LEU A 238 2.06 21.96 9.34
N ASN A 239 1.45 22.34 8.22
CA ASN A 239 0.59 23.53 8.13
C ASN A 239 1.27 24.81 8.68
N GLY A 240 2.56 24.96 8.43
CA GLY A 240 3.37 26.09 8.91
C GLY A 240 3.76 26.05 10.39
N ARG A 241 3.33 25.03 11.14
CA ARG A 241 3.71 24.83 12.56
C ARG A 241 4.94 23.93 12.65
N TRP A 242 6.05 24.50 13.12
CA TRP A 242 7.31 23.78 13.32
C TRP A 242 7.20 22.79 14.47
N MET A 243 7.67 21.57 14.25
CA MET A 243 7.55 20.50 15.23
C MET A 243 8.64 19.45 15.06
N LYS A 244 8.84 18.65 16.12
CA LYS A 244 9.66 17.43 16.04
C LYS A 244 8.79 16.25 15.63
N VAL A 245 9.31 15.45 14.70
CA VAL A 245 8.76 14.15 14.34
C VAL A 245 9.21 13.16 15.42
N LYS A 246 8.25 12.70 16.22
CA LYS A 246 8.42 11.75 17.33
C LYS A 246 8.01 10.37 16.82
N GLY A 247 8.83 9.84 15.91
CA GLY A 247 8.56 8.63 15.16
C GLY A 247 8.91 7.34 15.91
N VAL A 248 8.17 6.28 15.63
CA VAL A 248 8.56 4.90 15.97
C VAL A 248 8.55 4.04 14.71
N CYS A 249 9.39 3.01 14.68
CA CYS A 249 9.38 2.00 13.61
C CYS A 249 8.44 0.85 13.99
N LEU A 250 7.57 0.43 13.06
CA LEU A 250 6.66 -0.70 13.27
C LEU A 250 6.83 -1.75 12.17
N HIS A 251 7.11 -2.99 12.58
CA HIS A 251 6.90 -4.18 11.75
C HIS A 251 5.41 -4.52 11.64
N HIS A 252 5.04 -5.42 10.71
CA HIS A 252 3.65 -5.76 10.36
C HIS A 252 3.01 -6.84 11.22
N ASP A 253 3.74 -7.54 12.08
CA ASP A 253 3.16 -8.56 12.94
C ASP A 253 2.56 -7.97 14.23
N ALA A 254 1.64 -8.72 14.84
CA ALA A 254 1.09 -8.42 16.16
C ALA A 254 1.18 -9.63 17.11
N GLY A 255 2.41 -10.11 17.35
CA GLY A 255 2.67 -11.15 18.35
C GLY A 255 1.94 -12.45 18.03
N VAL A 256 1.04 -12.88 18.92
CA VAL A 256 0.32 -14.16 18.80
C VAL A 256 -0.61 -14.25 17.59
N LEU A 257 -0.93 -13.12 16.93
CA LEU A 257 -1.71 -13.09 15.70
C LEU A 257 -0.83 -13.28 14.45
N GLY A 258 0.48 -13.20 14.62
CA GLY A 258 1.42 -13.14 13.51
C GLY A 258 1.12 -11.95 12.60
N ALA A 259 1.13 -12.17 11.29
CA ALA A 259 0.92 -11.14 10.28
C ALA A 259 -0.56 -10.86 9.95
N ALA A 260 -1.49 -11.74 10.32
CA ALA A 260 -2.91 -11.57 10.06
C ALA A 260 -3.56 -10.76 11.20
N VAL A 261 -3.31 -9.45 11.20
CA VAL A 261 -3.64 -8.57 12.31
C VAL A 261 -4.99 -7.87 12.08
N PRO A 262 -6.00 -8.08 12.94
CA PRO A 262 -7.29 -7.40 12.81
C PRO A 262 -7.18 -5.88 12.97
N PRO A 263 -8.03 -5.09 12.28
CA PRO A 263 -8.04 -3.62 12.36
C PRO A 263 -8.12 -3.06 13.78
N GLU A 264 -8.90 -3.68 14.67
CA GLU A 264 -9.07 -3.25 16.05
C GLU A 264 -7.78 -3.38 16.88
N VAL A 265 -6.93 -4.37 16.54
CA VAL A 265 -5.63 -4.54 17.19
C VAL A 265 -4.68 -3.45 16.74
N TRP A 266 -4.68 -3.10 15.45
CA TRP A 266 -3.92 -1.97 14.94
C TRP A 266 -4.36 -0.66 15.56
N ARG A 267 -5.67 -0.37 15.59
CA ARG A 267 -6.23 0.83 16.20
C ARG A 267 -5.74 0.98 17.64
N ARG A 268 -5.90 -0.07 18.46
CA ARG A 268 -5.45 -0.07 19.86
C ARG A 268 -3.95 0.20 19.99
N ARG A 269 -3.12 -0.43 19.14
CA ARG A 269 -1.65 -0.22 19.18
C ARG A 269 -1.28 1.23 18.83
N LEU A 270 -1.88 1.78 17.78
CA LEU A 270 -1.65 3.15 17.33
C LEU A 270 -2.15 4.19 18.35
N GLU A 271 -3.31 3.95 18.96
CA GLU A 271 -3.84 4.79 20.04
C GLU A 271 -2.93 4.78 21.28
N ASN A 272 -2.40 3.61 21.66
CA ASN A 272 -1.45 3.51 22.76
C ASN A 272 -0.16 4.29 22.48
N LEU A 273 0.38 4.19 21.26
CA LEU A 273 1.56 4.96 20.83
C LEU A 273 1.27 6.47 20.86
N ARG A 274 0.12 6.90 20.33
CA ARG A 274 -0.33 8.29 20.39
C ARG A 274 -0.46 8.78 21.83
N GLY A 275 -0.99 7.94 22.72
CA GLY A 275 -1.16 8.22 24.14
C GLY A 275 0.14 8.53 24.89
N ILE A 276 1.28 8.00 24.41
CA ILE A 276 2.62 8.31 24.95
C ILE A 276 3.35 9.41 24.17
N GLY A 277 2.67 10.08 23.23
CA GLY A 277 3.19 11.24 22.50
C GLY A 277 3.88 10.94 21.17
N VAL A 278 3.76 9.71 20.66
CA VAL A 278 4.16 9.37 19.27
C VAL A 278 3.28 10.15 18.31
N ASN A 279 3.90 10.70 17.27
CA ASN A 279 3.18 11.47 16.24
C ASN A 279 3.54 11.05 14.81
N ALA A 280 4.39 10.03 14.65
CA ALA A 280 4.76 9.48 13.38
C ALA A 280 5.09 7.99 13.47
N ILE A 281 4.86 7.27 12.38
CA ILE A 281 5.16 5.86 12.20
C ILE A 281 6.04 5.72 10.96
N ARG A 282 7.08 4.89 11.06
CA ARG A 282 7.82 4.38 9.91
C ARG A 282 7.41 2.93 9.66
N MET A 283 7.02 2.63 8.43
CA MET A 283 6.62 1.29 7.99
C MET A 283 7.85 0.41 7.72
N SER A 284 8.55 0.00 8.79
CA SER A 284 9.81 -0.73 8.67
C SER A 284 9.59 -2.20 8.30
N HIS A 285 10.08 -2.71 7.16
CA HIS A 285 10.77 -2.03 6.06
C HIS A 285 10.07 -2.36 4.73
N ASN A 286 8.75 -2.17 4.74
CA ASN A 286 7.87 -2.65 3.70
C ASN A 286 6.51 -1.93 3.75
N PRO A 287 5.77 -1.90 2.63
CA PRO A 287 4.39 -1.42 2.63
C PRO A 287 3.54 -2.19 3.64
N GLN A 288 2.74 -1.48 4.43
CA GLN A 288 1.82 -2.04 5.41
C GLN A 288 0.46 -2.39 4.81
N ALA A 289 -0.42 -2.98 5.63
CA ALA A 289 -1.81 -3.22 5.25
C ALA A 289 -2.54 -1.87 5.07
N PRO A 290 -3.41 -1.71 4.04
CA PRO A 290 -4.15 -0.48 3.77
C PRO A 290 -4.83 0.12 5.01
N VAL A 291 -5.44 -0.74 5.84
CA VAL A 291 -6.11 -0.32 7.07
C VAL A 291 -5.19 0.41 8.07
N VAL A 292 -3.88 0.16 8.04
CA VAL A 292 -2.94 0.87 8.93
C VAL A 292 -2.79 2.33 8.50
N TYR A 293 -2.81 2.61 7.20
CA TYR A 293 -2.77 3.98 6.66
C TYR A 293 -4.08 4.72 6.94
N ASP A 294 -5.23 4.05 6.74
CA ASP A 294 -6.54 4.59 7.11
C ASP A 294 -6.59 4.98 8.60
N LEU A 295 -6.06 4.12 9.48
CA LEU A 295 -5.99 4.41 10.91
C LEU A 295 -5.04 5.57 11.22
N CYS A 296 -3.89 5.67 10.54
CA CYS A 296 -2.97 6.79 10.72
C CYS A 296 -3.59 8.12 10.25
N ASP A 297 -4.35 8.10 9.16
CA ASP A 297 -5.12 9.25 8.67
C ASP A 297 -6.13 9.71 9.72
N GLU A 298 -6.90 8.78 10.30
CA GLU A 298 -7.93 9.07 11.31
C GLU A 298 -7.38 9.49 12.66
N LEU A 299 -6.24 8.92 13.08
CA LEU A 299 -5.65 9.18 14.40
C LEU A 299 -4.71 10.39 14.41
N GLY A 300 -4.38 10.95 13.24
CA GLY A 300 -3.45 12.06 13.13
C GLY A 300 -2.01 11.62 13.40
N LEU A 301 -1.55 10.58 12.70
CA LEU A 301 -0.17 10.08 12.75
C LEU A 301 0.48 10.27 11.38
N LEU A 302 1.68 10.85 11.34
CA LEU A 302 2.47 10.95 10.11
C LEU A 302 3.03 9.58 9.73
N VAL A 303 3.12 9.28 8.44
CA VAL A 303 3.63 8.00 7.92
C VAL A 303 4.81 8.21 6.99
N MET A 304 5.94 7.58 7.32
CA MET A 304 7.02 7.30 6.39
C MET A 304 6.80 5.90 5.83
N ASP A 305 6.33 5.84 4.58
CA ASP A 305 6.08 4.59 3.89
C ASP A 305 7.35 4.09 3.20
N GLU A 306 7.69 2.82 3.33
CA GLU A 306 9.00 2.30 2.94
C GLU A 306 8.89 1.12 2.00
N ALA A 307 9.55 1.23 0.85
CA ALA A 307 9.39 0.30 -0.26
C ALA A 307 10.15 -1.01 -0.05
N SER A 308 11.39 -0.94 0.44
CA SER A 308 12.28 -2.09 0.49
C SER A 308 13.30 -2.02 1.62
N ASP A 309 13.75 -3.19 2.05
CA ASP A 309 14.89 -3.34 2.96
C ASP A 309 16.21 -3.54 2.24
N GLU A 310 16.20 -4.12 1.05
CA GLU A 310 17.40 -4.42 0.26
C GLU A 310 17.15 -4.18 -1.23
N TRP A 311 18.22 -4.00 -2.00
CA TRP A 311 18.15 -3.77 -3.46
C TRP A 311 18.67 -4.99 -4.21
N GLU A 312 19.61 -4.80 -5.14
CA GLU A 312 20.13 -5.86 -6.02
C GLU A 312 21.02 -6.86 -5.26
N PHE A 313 21.53 -6.46 -4.10
CA PHE A 313 22.37 -7.30 -3.24
C PHE A 313 21.66 -7.67 -1.94
N PRO A 314 21.78 -8.94 -1.50
CA PRO A 314 21.09 -9.42 -0.32
C PRO A 314 21.75 -8.95 0.97
N LYS A 315 20.93 -8.61 1.95
CA LYS A 315 21.36 -8.49 3.35
C LYS A 315 21.45 -9.86 4.01
N ARG A 316 22.32 -9.96 5.01
CA ARG A 316 22.44 -11.15 5.85
C ARG A 316 21.15 -11.38 6.64
N LYS A 317 20.56 -12.56 6.48
CA LYS A 317 19.49 -13.09 7.32
C LYS A 317 20.12 -14.09 8.30
N TRP A 318 20.11 -13.80 9.59
CA TRP A 318 20.79 -14.68 10.57
C TRP A 318 19.96 -15.95 10.84
N ILE A 319 20.30 -17.04 10.14
CA ILE A 319 19.64 -18.34 10.31
C ILE A 319 19.88 -18.84 11.74
N GLU A 320 21.12 -18.72 12.22
CA GLU A 320 21.47 -19.00 13.61
C GLU A 320 22.06 -17.73 14.24
N GLY A 321 21.59 -17.37 15.44
CA GLY A 321 22.08 -16.22 16.20
C GLY A 321 21.46 -14.87 15.78
N TRP A 322 22.17 -13.79 16.10
CA TRP A 322 21.78 -12.40 15.84
C TRP A 322 23.04 -11.53 15.72
N ASN A 323 23.32 -11.00 14.53
CA ASN A 323 24.56 -10.26 14.18
C ASN A 323 25.88 -11.05 14.33
N VAL A 324 25.82 -12.26 14.90
CA VAL A 324 26.88 -13.26 15.00
C VAL A 324 26.22 -14.62 14.82
N GLY A 325 26.80 -15.48 13.97
CA GLY A 325 26.30 -16.82 13.71
C GLY A 325 26.34 -17.17 12.21
N THR A 326 25.36 -17.95 11.76
CA THR A 326 25.28 -18.47 10.38
C THR A 326 24.37 -17.58 9.54
N PRO A 327 24.88 -16.85 8.53
CA PRO A 327 24.05 -16.04 7.64
C PRO A 327 23.44 -16.87 6.50
N GLY A 328 22.21 -16.55 6.14
CA GLY A 328 21.57 -16.83 4.86
C GLY A 328 21.41 -15.55 4.05
N PHE A 329 21.11 -15.72 2.76
CA PHE A 329 21.02 -14.61 1.81
C PHE A 329 19.75 -14.66 0.95
N ASP A 330 18.83 -15.58 1.25
CA ASP A 330 17.51 -15.55 0.62
C ASP A 330 16.80 -14.23 0.95
N GLY A 331 16.03 -13.71 0.00
CA GLY A 331 15.37 -12.41 0.15
C GLY A 331 14.71 -11.94 -1.13
N SER A 332 14.44 -10.64 -1.20
CA SER A 332 13.84 -9.99 -2.37
C SER A 332 14.84 -9.66 -3.47
N TYR A 333 16.14 -9.70 -3.16
CA TYR A 333 17.21 -9.39 -4.11
C TYR A 333 17.11 -10.20 -5.43
N ASP A 334 16.63 -11.46 -5.36
CA ASP A 334 16.57 -12.37 -6.50
C ASP A 334 15.52 -12.01 -7.55
N PHE A 335 14.56 -11.14 -7.20
CA PHE A 335 13.55 -10.61 -8.11
C PHE A 335 13.53 -9.08 -8.17
N PHE A 336 14.48 -8.40 -7.50
CA PHE A 336 14.47 -6.95 -7.35
C PHE A 336 14.49 -6.23 -8.70
N GLU A 337 15.46 -6.54 -9.58
CA GLU A 337 15.63 -5.87 -10.87
C GLU A 337 14.38 -5.99 -11.76
N GLU A 338 13.70 -7.14 -11.72
CA GLU A 338 12.50 -7.38 -12.53
C GLU A 338 11.24 -6.70 -11.96
N TRP A 339 11.12 -6.61 -10.63
CA TRP A 339 9.84 -6.25 -9.98
C TRP A 339 9.81 -4.87 -9.33
N ILE A 340 10.95 -4.27 -8.97
CA ILE A 340 10.97 -3.09 -8.11
C ILE A 340 10.21 -1.90 -8.68
N GLU A 341 10.30 -1.66 -10.00
CA GLU A 341 9.57 -0.55 -10.64
C GLU A 341 8.05 -0.72 -10.46
N ARG A 342 7.55 -1.94 -10.69
CA ARG A 342 6.12 -2.26 -10.52
C ARG A 342 5.72 -2.17 -9.05
N ASP A 343 6.53 -2.74 -8.16
CA ASP A 343 6.25 -2.79 -6.73
C ASP A 343 6.18 -1.40 -6.08
N VAL A 344 7.14 -0.52 -6.39
CA VAL A 344 7.14 0.87 -5.93
C VAL A 344 5.99 1.67 -6.56
N THR A 345 5.72 1.45 -7.85
CA THR A 345 4.61 2.11 -8.55
C THR A 345 3.28 1.75 -7.90
N ASP A 346 3.05 0.48 -7.60
CA ASP A 346 1.82 -0.01 -6.99
C ASP A 346 1.67 0.46 -5.54
N MET A 347 2.75 0.47 -4.75
CA MET A 347 2.77 1.08 -3.40
C MET A 347 2.35 2.55 -3.45
N VAL A 348 3.04 3.36 -4.26
CA VAL A 348 2.75 4.81 -4.35
C VAL A 348 1.34 5.05 -4.89
N ARG A 349 0.90 4.31 -5.90
CA ARG A 349 -0.45 4.47 -6.46
C ARG A 349 -1.53 4.15 -5.44
N ARG A 350 -1.37 3.07 -4.68
CA ARG A 350 -2.30 2.67 -3.61
C ARG A 350 -2.38 3.75 -2.53
N ASP A 351 -1.23 4.25 -2.07
CA ASP A 351 -1.17 5.00 -0.81
C ASP A 351 -1.09 6.53 -0.96
N ARG A 352 -0.89 7.07 -2.17
CA ARG A 352 -0.72 8.51 -2.43
C ARG A 352 -1.88 9.42 -2.01
N ASN A 353 -3.05 8.86 -1.71
CA ASN A 353 -4.21 9.63 -1.26
C ASN A 353 -4.28 9.81 0.25
N HIS A 354 -3.49 9.06 1.03
CA HIS A 354 -3.44 9.15 2.47
C HIS A 354 -2.76 10.44 2.94
N PRO A 355 -3.46 11.37 3.62
CA PRO A 355 -2.84 12.56 4.20
C PRO A 355 -1.81 12.23 5.28
N SER A 356 -1.81 11.06 5.90
CA SER A 356 -0.75 10.67 6.83
C SER A 356 0.62 10.55 6.15
N VAL A 357 0.70 10.09 4.90
CA VAL A 357 1.96 9.81 4.21
C VAL A 357 2.72 11.09 3.87
N PHE A 358 3.81 11.36 4.61
CA PHE A 358 4.61 12.57 4.49
C PHE A 358 6.01 12.34 3.90
N LEU A 359 6.43 11.07 3.82
CA LEU A 359 7.69 10.63 3.22
C LEU A 359 7.51 9.27 2.53
N TRP A 360 8.20 9.11 1.40
CA TRP A 360 8.41 7.84 0.73
C TRP A 360 9.88 7.46 0.88
N SER A 361 10.14 6.32 1.51
CA SER A 361 11.47 5.76 1.72
C SER A 361 11.75 4.71 0.65
N ILE A 362 12.83 4.90 -0.11
CA ILE A 362 13.22 4.02 -1.22
C ILE A 362 13.96 2.76 -0.76
N GLY A 363 14.45 2.75 0.48
CA GLY A 363 15.34 1.72 0.99
C GLY A 363 15.74 1.98 2.43
N ASN A 364 15.95 0.93 3.21
CA ASN A 364 16.51 1.00 4.56
C ASN A 364 17.98 0.58 4.51
N GLU A 365 18.91 1.36 5.09
CA GLU A 365 20.30 0.95 5.35
C GLU A 365 20.94 0.14 4.21
N VAL A 366 20.80 0.63 2.98
CA VAL A 366 21.27 -0.11 1.80
C VAL A 366 22.79 -0.03 1.66
N ASP A 367 23.41 0.92 2.35
CA ASP A 367 24.86 1.12 2.47
C ASP A 367 25.44 0.53 3.77
N TYR A 368 24.78 -0.47 4.39
CA TYR A 368 25.20 -1.05 5.67
C TYR A 368 26.64 -1.58 5.60
N PRO A 369 27.50 -1.41 6.62
CA PRO A 369 28.87 -1.92 6.57
C PRO A 369 28.86 -3.43 6.30
N ASN A 370 29.57 -3.83 5.25
CA ASN A 370 29.59 -5.17 4.60
C ASN A 370 28.58 -5.38 3.45
N ASP A 371 27.81 -4.36 3.07
CA ASP A 371 27.00 -4.32 1.84
C ASP A 371 27.84 -3.74 0.68
N PRO A 372 27.75 -4.25 -0.56
CA PRO A 372 28.43 -3.71 -1.73
C PRO A 372 28.18 -2.21 -2.02
N TYR A 373 27.14 -1.59 -1.46
CA TYR A 373 26.94 -0.13 -1.57
C TYR A 373 27.56 0.69 -0.43
N SER A 374 28.30 0.05 0.49
CA SER A 374 28.98 0.74 1.59
C SER A 374 29.91 1.83 1.06
N HIS A 375 29.77 3.05 1.57
CA HIS A 375 30.77 4.08 1.32
C HIS A 375 32.16 3.58 1.80
N PRO A 376 33.26 3.79 1.06
CA PRO A 376 34.59 3.28 1.44
C PRO A 376 35.07 3.67 2.84
N ILE A 377 34.49 4.72 3.43
CA ILE A 377 34.78 5.15 4.82
C ILE A 377 34.21 4.20 5.88
N LEU A 378 33.17 3.42 5.51
CA LEU A 378 32.53 2.42 6.36
C LEU A 378 33.18 1.04 6.19
N ASP A 379 33.89 0.82 5.07
CA ASP A 379 34.63 -0.41 4.80
C ASP A 379 35.76 -0.60 5.82
N GLY A 380 35.74 -1.74 6.53
CA GLY A 380 36.68 -2.03 7.62
C GLY A 380 36.44 -1.27 8.94
N SER A 381 35.43 -0.40 9.01
CA SER A 381 35.08 0.29 10.27
C SER A 381 34.41 -0.68 11.26
N LYS A 382 34.95 -0.78 12.48
CA LYS A 382 34.22 -1.43 13.58
C LYS A 382 33.20 -0.43 14.12
N ILE A 383 31.93 -0.60 13.78
CA ILE A 383 30.86 0.14 14.46
C ILE A 383 30.84 -0.33 15.91
N ASN A 384 31.42 0.48 16.80
CA ASN A 384 31.18 0.42 18.24
C ASN A 384 29.80 1.04 18.50
N GLN A 385 28.72 0.35 18.10
CA GLN A 385 27.43 0.60 18.71
C GLN A 385 27.48 -0.07 20.09
N PRO A 386 27.47 0.70 21.20
CA PRO A 386 27.33 0.08 22.51
C PRO A 386 26.03 -0.73 22.53
N MET A 387 26.18 -2.03 22.72
CA MET A 387 25.08 -2.92 23.03
C MET A 387 24.63 -2.56 24.44
N PHE A 388 23.51 -1.85 24.57
CA PHE A 388 22.89 -1.55 25.86
C PHE A 388 21.98 -2.70 26.31
#